data_AF-A0A9X1DG48-F1
#
_entry.id   AF-A0A9X1DG48-F1
#
_cell.length_a   1.000
_cell.length_b   1.000
_cell.length_c   1.000
_cell.angle_alpha   90.00
_cell.angle_beta   90.00
_cell.angle_gamma   90.00
#
_symmetry.space_group_name_H-M   'P 1'
#
loop_
_entity.id
_entity.type
_entity.pdbx_description
1 polymer ?
#
loop_
_entity_poly.entity_id
_entity_poly.type
_entity_poly.pdbx_seq_one_letter_code
_entity_poly.pdbx_strand_id
1 'polypeptide(L)'
;MLALGLATAPAQAEGIGAEADYARANGGWGTEIGAGYALGIAGFRLTPGAGVYIRDGDTDLYGRIEATVALPMTARIGAGVRFSADDPRPYATIAMPLLPKVAIKANAGPKYVSLGLTLGY
;
A
#
# COMPACT_ATOMS: atom_id res chain seq x y z
N MET A 1 19.80 34.17 -10.15
CA MET A 1 19.98 33.48 -8.86
C MET A 1 18.62 32.88 -8.50
N LEU A 2 18.38 31.60 -8.81
CA LEU A 2 17.09 30.94 -8.56
C LEU A 2 17.23 30.12 -7.27
N ALA A 3 16.66 30.63 -6.18
CA ALA A 3 16.62 29.93 -4.91
C ALA A 3 15.61 28.79 -5.02
N LEU A 4 16.11 27.56 -5.19
CA LEU A 4 15.32 26.35 -5.04
C LEU A 4 14.97 26.23 -3.55
N GLY A 5 13.72 26.53 -3.20
CA GLY A 5 13.23 26.39 -1.85
C GLY A 5 13.42 24.94 -1.38
N LEU A 6 14.15 24.77 -0.27
CA LEU A 6 14.20 23.53 0.49
C LEU A 6 12.79 23.25 1.02
N ALA A 7 11.98 22.55 0.22
CA ALA A 7 10.76 21.94 0.70
C ALA A 7 11.18 20.92 1.77
N THR A 8 10.86 21.21 3.03
CA THR A 8 10.91 20.24 4.12
C THR A 8 10.03 19.07 3.71
N ALA A 9 10.64 17.96 3.29
CA ALA A 9 9.89 16.74 3.01
C ALA A 9 9.12 16.39 4.29
N PRO A 10 7.79 16.17 4.23
CA PRO A 10 7.08 15.68 5.40
C PRO A 10 7.78 14.40 5.87
N ALA A 11 8.03 14.27 7.17
CA ALA A 11 8.59 13.07 7.74
C ALA A 11 7.73 11.88 7.29
N GLN A 12 8.28 11.04 6.41
CA GLN A 12 7.68 9.78 6.01
C GLN A 12 7.62 8.94 7.30
N ALA A 13 6.43 8.74 7.86
CA ALA A 13 6.31 8.00 9.10
C ALA A 13 6.78 6.56 8.89
N GLU A 14 7.94 6.26 9.45
CA GLU A 14 8.48 4.90 9.50
C GLU A 14 7.78 4.12 10.61
N GLY A 15 7.62 2.82 10.40
CA GLY A 15 7.07 1.95 11.41
C GLY A 15 6.08 0.93 10.88
N ILE A 16 5.46 0.24 11.82
CA ILE A 16 4.54 -0.86 11.56
C ILE A 16 3.15 -0.30 11.20
N GLY A 17 2.51 -0.94 10.24
CA GLY A 17 1.11 -0.70 9.92
C GLY A 17 0.40 -2.01 9.61
N ALA A 18 -0.92 -1.97 9.74
CA ALA A 18 -1.85 -3.02 9.37
C ALA A 18 -2.77 -2.53 8.26
N GLU A 19 -3.30 -3.45 7.48
CA GLU A 19 -4.28 -3.16 6.43
C GLU A 19 -5.37 -4.22 6.37
N ALA A 20 -6.55 -3.77 5.98
CA ALA A 20 -7.69 -4.62 5.67
C ALA A 20 -8.34 -4.11 4.39
N ASP A 21 -8.37 -4.94 3.36
CA ASP A 21 -8.88 -4.59 2.04
C ASP A 21 -9.90 -5.61 1.55
N TYR A 22 -10.95 -5.13 0.88
CA TYR A 22 -11.74 -5.99 0.00
C TYR A 22 -11.06 -6.00 -1.36
N ALA A 23 -10.70 -7.18 -1.84
CA ALA A 23 -9.85 -7.34 -3.01
C ALA A 23 -10.42 -8.37 -3.99
N ARG A 24 -10.14 -8.15 -5.27
CA ARG A 24 -10.25 -9.17 -6.30
C ARG A 24 -8.85 -9.57 -6.74
N ALA A 25 -8.41 -10.76 -6.35
CA ALA A 25 -7.15 -11.35 -6.79
C ALA A 25 -7.43 -12.68 -7.52
N ASN A 26 -6.77 -12.89 -8.66
CA ASN A 26 -6.86 -14.14 -9.42
C ASN A 26 -8.27 -14.54 -9.87
N GLY A 27 -9.13 -13.55 -10.11
CA GLY A 27 -10.48 -13.79 -10.62
C GLY A 27 -11.53 -13.99 -9.51
N GLY A 28 -11.12 -14.33 -8.30
CA GLY A 28 -11.97 -14.40 -7.11
C GLY A 28 -11.99 -13.11 -6.32
N TRP A 29 -13.06 -12.89 -5.58
CA TRP A 29 -13.17 -11.82 -4.58
C TRP A 29 -12.92 -12.38 -3.19
N GLY A 30 -12.37 -11.54 -2.32
CA GLY A 30 -12.05 -11.91 -0.95
C GLY A 30 -11.58 -10.71 -0.13
N THR A 31 -11.14 -11.01 1.09
CA THR A 31 -10.62 -10.03 2.04
C THR A 31 -9.12 -10.24 2.22
N GLU A 32 -8.34 -9.18 2.12
CA GLU A 32 -6.93 -9.17 2.48
C GLU A 32 -6.78 -8.56 3.86
N ILE A 33 -6.05 -9.24 4.73
CA ILE A 33 -5.60 -8.68 6.02
C ILE A 33 -4.10 -8.82 6.05
N GLY A 34 -3.40 -7.71 6.26
CA GLY A 34 -1.95 -7.67 6.17
C GLY A 34 -1.30 -6.73 7.18
N ALA A 35 0.01 -6.86 7.25
CA ALA A 35 0.88 -5.95 7.98
C ALA A 35 2.13 -5.65 7.17
N GLY A 36 2.86 -4.62 7.56
CA GLY A 36 4.20 -4.41 7.04
C GLY A 36 4.92 -3.29 7.78
N TYR A 37 6.01 -2.84 7.17
CA TYR A 37 6.90 -1.85 7.76
C TYR A 37 7.26 -0.78 6.74
N ALA A 38 7.07 0.49 7.07
CA ALA A 38 7.41 1.59 6.19
C ALA A 38 8.80 2.14 6.49
N LEU A 39 9.56 2.35 5.42
CA LEU A 39 10.93 2.86 5.40
C LEU A 39 10.96 4.12 4.53
N GLY A 40 11.51 5.22 5.04
CA GLY A 40 11.79 6.42 4.26
C GLY A 40 13.09 6.26 3.48
N ILE A 41 13.04 6.23 2.15
CA ILE A 41 14.23 6.08 1.29
C ILE A 41 14.16 7.07 0.13
N ALA A 42 15.12 7.99 0.05
CA ALA A 42 15.28 8.93 -1.07
C ALA A 42 13.98 9.71 -1.45
N GLY A 43 13.19 10.12 -0.44
CA GLY A 43 11.91 10.83 -0.66
C GLY A 43 10.70 9.92 -0.94
N PHE A 44 10.94 8.63 -1.16
CA PHE A 44 9.92 7.61 -1.24
C PHE A 44 9.68 6.95 0.12
N ARG A 45 8.51 6.34 0.24
CA ARG A 45 8.17 5.40 1.29
C ARG A 45 8.11 4.00 0.71
N LEU A 46 9.05 3.15 1.10
CA LEU A 46 9.07 1.75 0.75
C LEU A 46 8.39 0.94 1.86
N THR A 47 7.43 0.09 1.50
CA THR A 47 6.61 -0.68 2.42
C THR A 47 6.62 -2.16 2.02
N PRO A 48 7.62 -2.95 2.45
CA PRO A 48 7.47 -4.39 2.49
C PRO A 48 6.34 -4.80 3.43
N GLY A 49 5.57 -5.81 3.04
CA GLY A 49 4.49 -6.35 3.86
C GLY A 49 4.10 -7.77 3.47
N ALA A 50 3.27 -8.38 4.31
CA ALA A 50 2.71 -9.70 4.09
C ALA A 50 1.35 -9.82 4.77
N GLY A 51 0.55 -10.77 4.32
CA GLY A 51 -0.79 -10.97 4.86
C GLY A 51 -1.44 -12.26 4.38
N VAL A 52 -2.73 -12.37 4.71
CA VAL A 52 -3.63 -13.44 4.30
C VAL A 52 -4.68 -12.89 3.35
N TYR A 53 -4.98 -13.64 2.29
CA TYR A 53 -6.11 -13.43 1.41
C TYR A 53 -7.14 -14.51 1.65
N ILE A 54 -8.29 -14.11 2.16
CA ILE A 54 -9.38 -14.99 2.60
C ILE A 54 -10.48 -14.91 1.55
N ARG A 55 -10.86 -16.06 0.99
CA ARG A 55 -11.93 -16.20 -0.01
C ARG A 55 -12.79 -17.40 0.34
N ASP A 56 -13.93 -17.54 -0.33
CA ASP A 56 -14.84 -18.65 -0.07
C ASP A 56 -14.12 -20.01 -0.25
N GLY A 57 -14.06 -20.79 0.82
CA GLY A 57 -13.42 -22.11 0.86
C GLY A 57 -11.88 -22.14 0.79
N ASP A 58 -11.18 -21.01 0.82
CA ASP A 58 -9.71 -21.00 0.65
C ASP A 58 -9.01 -19.81 1.34
N THR A 59 -7.72 -19.96 1.65
CA THR A 59 -6.90 -18.90 2.24
C THR A 59 -5.46 -19.00 1.76
N ASP A 60 -4.97 -17.90 1.17
CA ASP A 60 -3.61 -17.81 0.64
C ASP A 60 -2.76 -16.85 1.46
N LEU A 61 -1.48 -17.16 1.61
CA LEU A 61 -0.49 -16.17 2.02
C LEU A 61 -0.11 -15.29 0.83
N TYR A 62 0.11 -14.01 1.10
CA TYR A 62 0.71 -13.11 0.13
C TYR A 62 1.83 -12.27 0.76
N GLY A 63 2.82 -11.95 -0.06
CA GLY A 63 3.79 -10.90 0.22
C GLY A 63 3.52 -9.69 -0.65
N ARG A 64 4.04 -8.53 -0.28
CA ARG A 64 4.03 -7.36 -1.15
C ARG A 64 5.22 -6.43 -0.88
N ILE A 65 5.53 -5.62 -1.88
CA ILE A 65 6.43 -4.48 -1.74
C ILE A 65 5.79 -3.31 -2.45
N GLU A 66 5.67 -2.17 -1.77
CA GLU A 66 5.03 -0.96 -2.29
C GLU A 66 5.91 0.27 -2.09
N ALA A 67 6.09 1.08 -3.12
CA ALA A 67 6.79 2.36 -3.06
C ALA A 67 5.80 3.49 -3.32
N THR A 68 5.72 4.48 -2.43
CA THR A 68 4.85 5.65 -2.56
C THR A 68 5.58 6.97 -2.37
N VAL A 69 5.06 8.03 -2.98
CA VAL A 69 5.49 9.42 -2.76
C VAL A 69 4.30 10.23 -2.24
N ALA A 70 4.57 11.19 -1.36
CA ALA A 70 3.55 12.11 -0.85
C ALA A 70 3.25 13.20 -1.90
N LEU A 71 1.97 13.51 -2.08
CA LEU A 71 1.51 14.64 -2.86
C LEU A 71 1.26 15.86 -1.97
N PRO A 72 1.37 17.10 -2.49
CA PRO A 72 1.09 18.32 -1.76
C PRO A 72 -0.32 18.41 -1.12
N MET A 73 -1.26 17.55 -1.56
CA MET A 73 -2.63 17.46 -1.05
C MET A 73 -2.88 16.22 -0.17
N THR A 74 -1.93 15.89 0.71
CA THR A 74 -1.96 14.83 1.74
C THR A 74 -2.13 13.37 1.27
N ALA A 75 -2.53 13.12 0.02
CA ALA A 75 -2.54 11.78 -0.56
C ALA A 75 -1.13 11.25 -0.84
N ARG A 76 -0.98 9.93 -0.85
CA ARG A 76 0.19 9.21 -1.34
C ARG A 76 -0.17 8.45 -2.60
N ILE A 77 0.69 8.46 -3.60
CA ILE A 77 0.54 7.66 -4.82
C ILE A 77 1.79 6.83 -5.06
N GLY A 78 1.66 5.73 -5.79
CA GLY A 78 2.82 4.92 -6.10
C GLY A 78 2.48 3.63 -6.83
N ALA A 79 3.38 2.67 -6.70
CA ALA A 79 3.23 1.35 -7.28
C ALA A 79 3.77 0.28 -6.33
N GLY A 80 3.23 -0.93 -6.47
CA GLY A 80 3.69 -2.09 -5.72
C GLY A 80 3.56 -3.36 -6.53
N VAL A 81 4.10 -4.43 -5.96
CA VAL A 81 3.96 -5.78 -6.48
C VAL A 81 3.49 -6.67 -5.33
N ARG A 82 2.41 -7.41 -5.58
CA ARG A 82 1.87 -8.43 -4.67
C ARG A 82 2.27 -9.81 -5.18
N PHE A 83 2.85 -10.62 -4.32
CA PHE A 83 3.31 -11.98 -4.60
C PHE A 83 2.39 -12.97 -3.90
N SER A 84 1.81 -13.90 -4.67
CA SER A 84 1.17 -15.12 -4.18
C SER A 84 1.75 -16.31 -4.92
N ALA A 85 1.47 -17.53 -4.45
CA ALA A 85 2.08 -18.78 -4.94
C ALA A 85 2.15 -18.91 -6.47
N ASP A 86 1.17 -18.37 -7.19
CA ASP A 86 1.04 -18.59 -8.63
C ASP A 86 1.68 -17.50 -9.50
N ASP A 87 1.67 -16.22 -9.10
CA ASP A 87 2.09 -15.10 -9.96
C ASP A 87 2.31 -13.77 -9.19
N PRO A 88 3.32 -12.95 -9.57
CA PRO A 88 3.46 -11.56 -9.15
C PRO A 88 2.43 -10.65 -9.83
N ARG A 89 1.84 -9.73 -9.07
CA ARG A 89 0.81 -8.78 -9.52
C ARG A 89 1.28 -7.35 -9.30
N PRO A 90 1.81 -6.69 -10.33
CA PRO A 90 2.11 -5.26 -10.23
C PRO A 90 0.80 -4.46 -10.16
N TYR A 91 0.81 -3.38 -9.39
CA TYR A 91 -0.35 -2.49 -9.23
C TYR A 91 0.09 -1.05 -9.00
N ALA A 92 -0.77 -0.10 -9.39
CA ALA A 92 -0.71 1.28 -8.94
C ALA A 92 -1.50 1.41 -7.63
N THR A 93 -1.07 2.32 -6.76
CA THR A 93 -1.72 2.59 -5.47
C THR A 93 -1.98 4.07 -5.26
N ILE A 94 -3.07 4.35 -4.54
CA ILE A 94 -3.35 5.64 -3.94
C ILE A 94 -3.83 5.43 -2.51
N ALA A 95 -3.30 6.23 -1.58
CA ALA A 95 -3.72 6.24 -0.19
C ALA A 95 -4.01 7.67 0.27
N MET A 96 -5.20 7.90 0.81
CA MET A 96 -5.65 9.21 1.26
C MET A 96 -5.88 9.17 2.78
N PRO A 97 -5.23 10.04 3.56
CA PRO A 97 -5.43 10.07 5.00
C PRO A 97 -6.85 10.52 5.34
N LEU A 98 -7.49 9.80 6.28
CA LEU A 98 -8.80 10.12 6.83
C LEU A 98 -8.68 10.72 8.24
N LEU A 99 -7.83 10.10 9.07
CA LEU A 99 -7.53 10.50 10.45
C LEU A 99 -6.03 10.28 10.71
N PRO A 100 -5.46 10.78 11.82
CA PRO A 100 -4.09 10.41 12.21
C PRO A 100 -3.93 8.89 12.22
N LYS A 101 -2.94 8.38 11.45
CA LYS A 101 -2.64 6.95 11.28
C LYS A 101 -3.72 6.12 10.59
N VAL A 102 -4.77 6.72 10.03
CA VAL A 102 -5.82 6.00 9.29
C VAL A 102 -5.91 6.57 7.89
N ALA A 103 -5.78 5.72 6.88
CA ALA A 103 -5.95 6.12 5.49
C ALA A 103 -6.88 5.15 4.77
N ILE A 104 -7.66 5.68 3.83
CA ILE A 104 -8.30 4.87 2.80
C ILE A 104 -7.27 4.59 1.71
N LYS A 105 -7.26 3.36 1.19
CA LYS A 105 -6.30 2.92 0.20
C LYS A 105 -7.00 2.15 -0.91
N ALA A 106 -6.58 2.41 -2.15
CA ALA A 106 -7.02 1.67 -3.31
C ALA A 106 -5.81 1.22 -4.15
N ASN A 107 -5.87 0.00 -4.66
CA ASN A 107 -4.87 -0.59 -5.54
C ASN A 107 -5.52 -1.09 -6.84
N ALA A 108 -4.84 -0.93 -7.98
CA ALA A 108 -5.34 -1.42 -9.27
C ALA A 108 -4.21 -1.89 -10.17
N GLY A 109 -4.36 -3.06 -10.78
CA GLY A 109 -3.39 -3.67 -11.68
C GLY A 109 -3.92 -4.91 -12.40
N PRO A 110 -3.10 -5.57 -13.23
CA PRO A 110 -3.48 -6.79 -13.92
C PRO A 110 -3.93 -7.88 -12.94
N LYS A 111 -5.19 -8.33 -13.08
CA LYS A 111 -5.80 -9.37 -12.23
C LYS A 111 -5.76 -9.04 -10.72
N TYR A 112 -5.73 -7.75 -10.36
CA TYR A 112 -5.74 -7.27 -8.98
C TYR A 112 -6.43 -5.92 -8.86
N VAL A 113 -7.44 -5.82 -8.00
CA VAL A 113 -7.99 -4.54 -7.55
C VAL A 113 -8.35 -4.67 -6.08
N SER A 114 -8.06 -3.66 -5.26
CA SER A 114 -8.46 -3.66 -3.86
C SER A 114 -8.85 -2.27 -3.37
N LEU A 115 -9.69 -2.24 -2.33
CA LEU A 115 -10.10 -1.04 -1.63
C LEU A 115 -10.24 -1.36 -0.14
N GLY A 116 -9.66 -0.53 0.70
CA GLY A 116 -9.66 -0.78 2.13
C GLY A 116 -9.07 0.34 2.95
N LEU A 117 -8.63 -0.03 4.15
CA LEU A 117 -8.07 0.88 5.14
C LEU A 117 -6.69 0.41 5.57
N THR A 118 -5.82 1.38 5.81
CA THR A 118 -4.57 1.17 6.52
C THR A 118 -4.63 1.84 7.88
N LEU A 119 -4.11 1.15 8.90
CA LEU A 119 -3.91 1.66 10.25
C LEU A 119 -2.42 1.66 10.60
N GLY A 120 -1.94 2.74 11.21
CA GLY A 120 -0.54 2.96 11.52
C GLY A 120 0.13 3.76 10.42
N TYR A 121 1.37 3.40 10.11
CA TYR A 121 2.12 3.97 8.99
C TYR A 121 2.18 5.50 9.00
#